data_AF-A0A512TT07-F1
#
_entry.id   AF-A0A512TT07-F1
#
_cell.length_a   1.000
_cell.length_b   1.000
_cell.length_c   1.000
_cell.angle_alpha   90.00
_cell.angle_beta   90.00
_cell.angle_gamma   90.00
#
_symmetry.space_group_name_H-M   'P 1'
#
loop_
_entity.id
_entity.type
_entity.pdbx_description
1 polymer ?
#
loop_
_entity_poly.entity_id
_entity_poly.type
_entity_poly.pdbx_seq_one_letter_code
_entity_poly.pdbx_strand_id
1 'polypeptide(L)' 'MKWLVLLIPFKDHINIEAKAVVFHKGELPGYKITSKGMLQIFHNQQIPCELLKTIFKESFE' A
#
# COMPACT_ATOMS: atom_id res chain seq x y z
N MET A 1 -2.31 7.48 -18.88
CA MET A 1 -3.05 6.40 -18.20
C MET A 1 -2.50 6.29 -16.79
N LYS A 2 -3.33 6.50 -15.76
CA LYS A 2 -2.91 6.36 -14.35
C LYS A 2 -3.40 5.01 -13.85
N TRP A 3 -2.54 4.24 -13.20
CA TRP A 3 -2.92 2.98 -12.58
C TRP A 3 -3.74 3.26 -11.32
N LEU A 4 -4.83 2.51 -11.13
CA LEU A 4 -5.66 2.60 -9.91
C LEU A 4 -4.97 1.90 -8.73
N VAL A 5 -4.32 0.77 -9.02
CA VAL A 5 -3.43 0.05 -8.10
C VAL A 5 -2.19 -0.39 -8.87
N LEU A 6 -1.00 -0.16 -8.31
CA LEU A 6 0.28 -0.60 -8.87
C LEU A 6 1.13 -1.25 -7.79
N LEU A 7 1.63 -2.46 -8.07
CA LEU A 7 2.60 -3.16 -7.22
C LEU A 7 3.97 -3.08 -7.88
N ILE A 8 4.96 -2.56 -7.16
CA ILE A 8 6.33 -2.38 -7.63
C ILE A 8 7.24 -3.25 -6.75
N PRO A 9 7.74 -4.38 -7.27
CA PRO A 9 8.64 -5.24 -6.52
C PRO A 9 10.05 -4.64 -6.44
N PHE A 10 10.68 -4.79 -5.29
CA PHE A 10 12.09 -4.53 -5.04
C PHE A 10 12.75 -5.77 -4.44
N LYS A 11 14.05 -5.71 -4.19
CA LYS A 11 14.83 -6.85 -3.66
C LYS A 11 14.31 -7.34 -2.30
N ASP A 12 13.86 -6.43 -1.44
CA ASP A 12 13.55 -6.69 -0.03
C ASP A 12 12.15 -6.21 0.39
N HIS A 13 11.40 -5.59 -0.53
CA HIS A 13 10.08 -5.06 -0.26
C HIS A 13 9.22 -4.97 -1.52
N ILE A 14 7.95 -4.68 -1.32
CA ILE A 14 7.04 -4.20 -2.37
C ILE A 14 6.59 -2.78 -2.02
N ASN A 15 6.47 -1.93 -3.02
CA ASN A 15 5.71 -0.69 -2.91
C ASN A 15 4.36 -0.87 -3.58
N ILE A 16 3.31 -0.41 -2.91
CA ILE A 16 1.94 -0.44 -3.39
C ILE A 16 1.47 0.99 -3.52
N GLU A 17 1.21 1.41 -4.76
CA GLU A 17 0.51 2.65 -5.04
C GLU A 17 -0.99 2.35 -5.13
N ALA A 18 -1.78 3.01 -4.30
CA ALA A 18 -3.23 3.02 -4.38
C ALA A 18 -3.74 4.32 -3.72
N LYS A 19 -4.73 4.98 -4.35
CA LYS A 19 -5.23 6.32 -3.96
C LYS A 19 -5.65 6.37 -2.48
N ALA A 20 -6.29 5.32 -1.98
CA ALA A 20 -6.84 5.29 -0.64
C ALA A 20 -5.81 5.06 0.48
N VAL A 21 -4.61 4.56 0.17
CA VAL A 21 -3.57 4.19 1.18
C VAL A 21 -3.31 5.31 2.19
N VAL A 22 -3.25 6.56 1.72
CA VAL A 22 -2.92 7.71 2.57
C VAL A 22 -3.97 7.99 3.65
N PHE A 23 -5.22 7.56 3.45
CA PHE A 23 -6.31 7.72 4.41
C PHE A 23 -6.29 6.64 5.49
N HIS A 24 -5.70 5.47 5.21
CA HIS A 24 -5.59 4.35 6.15
C HIS A 24 -4.25 4.34 6.91
N LYS A 25 -3.49 5.43 6.91
CA LYS A 25 -2.18 5.49 7.60
C LYS A 25 -2.27 5.13 9.09
N GLY A 26 -3.37 5.46 9.75
CA GLY A 26 -3.61 5.12 11.16
C GLY A 26 -3.79 3.61 11.42
N GLU A 27 -4.22 2.86 10.41
CA GLU A 27 -4.44 1.41 10.46
C GLU A 27 -3.22 0.60 10.00
N LEU A 28 -2.14 1.29 9.62
CA LEU A 28 -0.89 0.70 9.15
C LEU A 28 0.27 0.94 10.14
N PRO A 29 0.13 0.62 11.45
CA PRO A 29 1.22 0.79 12.38
C PRO A 29 2.41 -0.11 12.01
N GLY A 30 3.61 0.45 12.02
CA GLY A 30 4.85 -0.26 11.67
C GLY A 30 5.12 -0.40 10.17
N TYR A 31 4.19 -0.03 9.29
CA TYR A 31 4.45 0.05 7.86
C TYR A 31 4.94 1.45 7.48
N LYS A 32 5.79 1.51 6.45
CA LYS A 32 6.28 2.79 5.93
C LYS A 32 5.35 3.28 4.82
N ILE A 33 4.89 4.52 4.94
CA ILE A 33 4.36 5.26 3.79
C ILE A 33 5.50 6.10 3.23
N THR A 34 5.82 5.88 1.95
CA THR A 34 6.88 6.63 1.26
C THR A 34 6.51 8.11 1.10
N SER A 35 7.49 8.97 0.81
CA SER A 35 7.23 10.39 0.50
C SER A 35 6.32 10.60 -0.72
N LYS A 36 6.17 9.57 -1.57
CA LYS A 36 5.25 9.57 -2.72
C LYS A 36 3.86 9.01 -2.39
N GLY A 37 3.58 8.68 -1.13
CA GLY A 37 2.28 8.15 -0.70
C GLY A 37 2.06 6.66 -0.92
N MET A 38 3.06 5.92 -1.40
CA MET A 38 2.96 4.46 -1.56
C MET A 38 3.17 3.73 -0.23
N LEU A 39 2.43 2.66 -0.01
CA LEU A 39 2.65 1.72 1.10
C LEU A 39 3.85 0.83 0.77
N GLN A 40 4.84 0.79 1.66
CA GLN A 40 6.01 -0.06 1.55
C GLN A 40 5.91 -1.23 2.55
N ILE A 41 5.98 -2.46 2.04
CA ILE A 41 5.91 -3.70 2.83
C ILE A 41 7.20 -4.49 2.61
N PHE A 42 8.02 -4.62 3.66
CA PHE A 42 9.25 -5.42 3.63
C PHE A 42 8.95 -6.93 3.76
N HIS A 43 9.85 -7.78 3.26
CA HIS A 43 9.68 -9.24 3.26
C HIS A 43 9.52 -9.88 4.65
N ASN A 44 9.94 -9.16 5.71
CA ASN A 44 9.84 -9.60 7.10
C ASN A 44 8.57 -9.08 7.80
N GLN A 45 7.72 -8.34 7.10
CA GLN A 45 6.45 -7.84 7.61
C GLN A 45 5.31 -8.76 7.17
N GLN A 46 4.30 -8.88 8.02
CA GLN A 46 3.05 -9.51 7.63
C GLN A 46 2.41 -8.71 6.49
N ILE A 47 1.72 -9.39 5.57
CA ILE A 47 0.93 -8.70 4.54
C ILE A 47 -0.44 -8.39 5.16
N PRO A 48 -0.88 -7.12 5.26
CA PRO A 48 -2.16 -6.74 5.84
C PRO A 48 -3.30 -6.94 4.82
N CYS A 49 -3.55 -8.20 4.44
CA CYS A 49 -4.43 -8.56 3.32
C CYS A 49 -5.84 -7.96 3.41
N GLU A 50 -6.50 -8.01 4.57
CA GLU A 50 -7.87 -7.49 4.70
C GLU A 50 -7.92 -5.96 4.53
N LEU A 51 -6.95 -5.24 5.09
CA LEU A 51 -6.86 -3.80 4.91
C LEU A 51 -6.51 -3.44 3.46
N LEU A 52 -5.63 -4.19 2.80
CA LEU A 52 -5.34 -4.00 1.38
C LEU A 52 -6.57 -4.18 0.50
N LYS A 53 -7.46 -5.14 0.79
CA LYS A 53 -8.73 -5.30 0.06
C LYS A 53 -9.61 -4.04 0.18
N THR A 54 -9.74 -3.50 1.39
CA THR A 54 -10.50 -2.26 1.65
C THR A 54 -9.89 -1.10 0.86
N ILE A 55 -8.58 -0.87 1.02
CA ILE A 55 -7.84 0.18 0.31
C ILE A 55 -8.02 0.07 -1.20
N PHE A 56 -7.91 -1.15 -1.75
CA PHE A 56 -8.05 -1.35 -3.19
C PHE A 56 -9.46 -0.99 -3.64
N LYS A 57 -10.50 -1.52 -2.97
CA LYS A 57 -11.90 -1.19 -3.29
C LYS A 57 -12.13 0.32 -3.32
N GLU A 58 -11.72 1.03 -2.28
CA GLU A 58 -11.86 2.49 -2.18
C GLU A 58 -11.02 3.25 -3.22
N SER A 59 -9.96 2.65 -3.75
CA SER A 59 -9.14 3.26 -4.81
C SER A 59 -9.74 3.12 -6.21
N PHE A 60 -10.73 2.23 -6.40
CA PHE A 60 -11.51 2.09 -7.64
C PHE A 60 -12.75 3.01 -7.65
N GLU A 61 -13.06 3.67 -6.53
CA GLU A 61 -14.15 4.65 -6.36
C GLU A 61 -13.64 6.10 -6.52
#